data_AF-A0A9X3YF84-F1
#
_entry.id   AF-A0A9X3YF84-F1
#
_cell.length_a   1.000
_cell.length_b   1.000
_cell.length_c   1.000
_cell.angle_alpha   90.00
_cell.angle_beta   90.00
_cell.angle_gamma   90.00
#
_symmetry.space_group_name_H-M   'P 1'
#
loop_
_entity.id
_entity.type
_entity.pdbx_description
1 polymer ?
#
loop_
_entity_poly.entity_id
_entity_poly.type
_entity_poly.pdbx_seq_one_letter_code
_entity_poly.pdbx_strand_id
1 'polypeptide(L)'
;DNTYASVNAGINLGAWRLRHRASFSQGTHGSRHDVISSHLQRDLPWLNSQLLIGQSSTGGELFESVAFSGARVATDERMLPDSLRGFAPVVQGIAEGNAVVTIRQNSHVIHEVTVAPGPFSIEDLYPT
;
A
#
# COMPACT_ATOMS: atom_id res chain seq x y z
N ASP A 1 22.98 -31.10 15.65
CA ASP A 1 21.67 -30.63 15.14
C ASP A 1 21.63 -29.14 15.03
N ASN A 2 20.98 -28.63 13.99
CA ASN A 2 20.79 -27.20 13.75
C ASN A 2 19.29 -26.91 13.90
N THR A 3 18.91 -26.10 14.89
CA THR A 3 17.51 -25.76 15.19
C THR A 3 17.25 -24.32 14.78
N TYR A 4 16.10 -24.06 14.16
CA TYR A 4 15.67 -22.72 13.76
C TYR A 4 14.25 -22.45 14.27
N ALA A 5 14.03 -21.26 14.81
CA ALA A 5 12.72 -20.77 15.22
C ALA A 5 12.56 -19.33 14.77
N SER A 6 11.35 -18.97 14.30
CA SER A 6 11.00 -17.58 14.02
C SER A 6 9.87 -17.14 14.95
N VAL A 7 9.98 -15.90 15.45
CA VAL A 7 9.00 -15.26 16.30
C VAL A 7 8.40 -14.10 15.53
N ASN A 8 7.08 -14.15 15.34
CA ASN A 8 6.29 -13.05 14.80
C ASN A 8 5.24 -12.68 15.84
N ALA A 9 5.45 -11.57 16.54
CA ALA A 9 4.56 -11.09 17.59
C ALA A 9 3.90 -9.76 17.18
N GLY A 10 2.68 -9.54 17.66
CA GLY A 10 1.96 -8.30 17.41
C GLY A 10 0.96 -7.97 18.50
N ILE A 11 0.87 -6.69 18.82
CA ILE A 11 -0.12 -6.12 19.76
C ILE A 11 -0.87 -5.02 19.02
N ASN A 12 -2.19 -4.94 19.23
CA ASN A 12 -3.03 -3.87 18.68
C ASN A 12 -3.74 -3.16 19.82
N LEU A 13 -3.64 -1.84 19.87
CA LEU A 13 -4.30 -0.99 20.86
C LEU A 13 -4.85 0.27 20.17
N GLY A 14 -6.16 0.30 19.95
CA GLY A 14 -6.79 1.32 19.11
C GLY A 14 -6.17 1.35 17.70
N ALA A 15 -5.79 2.53 17.23
CA ALA A 15 -5.13 2.70 15.92
C ALA A 15 -3.63 2.32 15.91
N TRP A 16 -3.04 2.01 17.07
CA TRP A 16 -1.64 1.66 17.19
C TRP A 16 -1.44 0.15 17.06
N ARG A 17 -0.44 -0.24 16.29
CA ARG A 17 -0.08 -1.64 16.06
C ARG A 17 1.42 -1.80 16.30
N LEU A 18 1.78 -2.57 17.32
CA LEU A 18 3.16 -2.98 17.54
C LEU A 18 3.39 -4.28 16.76
N ARG A 19 4.51 -4.38 16.06
CA ARG A 19 4.94 -5.58 15.34
C ARG A 19 6.40 -5.86 15.67
N HIS A 20 6.69 -7.11 15.99
CA HIS A 20 8.02 -7.57 16.34
C HIS A 20 8.30 -8.89 15.61
N ARG A 21 9.42 -8.94 14.90
CA ARG A 21 9.88 -10.10 14.15
C ARG A 21 11.33 -10.39 14.53
N ALA A 22 11.57 -11.61 14.97
CA ALA A 22 12.90 -12.09 15.33
C ALA A 22 13.09 -13.53 14.84
N SER A 23 14.34 -13.93 14.66
CA SER A 23 14.71 -15.31 14.39
C SER A 23 15.77 -15.79 15.37
N PHE A 24 15.64 -17.04 15.78
CA PHE A 24 16.56 -17.74 16.63
C PHE A 24 17.09 -18.95 15.88
N SER A 25 18.40 -19.15 15.90
CA SER A 25 19.04 -20.32 15.32
C SER A 25 20.09 -20.85 16.27
N GLN A 26 20.12 -22.16 16.47
CA GLN A 26 21.08 -22.82 17.33
C GLN A 26 21.76 -23.95 16.58
N GLY A 27 23.08 -23.85 16.46
CA GLY A 27 23.91 -24.85 15.80
C GLY A 27 25.02 -25.36 16.68
N THR A 28 25.88 -26.18 16.11
CA THR A 28 26.98 -26.87 16.79
C THR A 28 27.99 -25.92 17.45
N HIS A 29 28.07 -24.67 17.00
CA HIS A 29 29.05 -23.66 17.44
C HIS A 29 28.41 -22.48 18.17
N GLY A 30 27.12 -22.51 18.47
CA GLY A 30 26.46 -21.47 19.25
C GLY A 30 25.02 -21.18 18.88
N SER A 31 24.45 -20.21 19.59
CA SER A 31 23.10 -19.72 19.42
C SER A 31 23.13 -18.29 18.89
N ARG A 32 22.30 -17.99 17.89
CA ARG A 32 22.18 -16.68 17.26
C ARG A 32 20.73 -16.19 17.35
N HIS A 33 20.57 -14.95 17.78
CA HIS A 33 19.29 -14.27 17.89
C HIS A 33 19.35 -12.97 17.10
N ASP A 34 18.56 -12.87 16.03
CA ASP A 34 18.50 -11.69 15.17
C ASP A 34 17.10 -11.08 15.23
N VAL A 35 17.03 -9.79 15.58
CA VAL A 35 15.79 -9.00 15.48
C VAL A 35 15.72 -8.46 14.05
N ILE A 36 14.74 -8.93 13.28
CA ILE A 36 14.55 -8.56 11.87
C ILE A 36 13.84 -7.20 11.79
N SER A 37 12.80 -7.00 12.58
CA SER A 37 12.07 -5.72 12.64
C SER A 37 11.35 -5.58 13.97
N SER A 38 11.29 -4.36 14.50
CA SER A 38 10.56 -4.06 15.72
C SER A 38 10.06 -2.63 15.64
N HIS A 39 8.78 -2.47 15.35
CA HIS A 39 8.21 -1.17 15.03
C HIS A 39 6.78 -1.01 15.51
N LEU A 40 6.45 0.23 15.83
CA LEU A 40 5.12 0.71 16.13
C LEU A 40 4.60 1.44 14.89
N GLN A 41 3.41 1.06 14.43
CA GLN A 41 2.76 1.69 13.27
C GLN A 41 1.38 2.25 13.62
N ARG A 42 0.99 3.32 12.92
CA ARG A 42 -0.32 3.95 13.02
C ARG A 42 -0.72 4.54 11.67
N ASP A 43 -1.98 4.32 11.29
CA ASP A 43 -2.54 4.90 10.07
C ASP A 43 -2.92 6.37 10.31
N LEU A 44 -2.68 7.22 9.30
CA LEU A 44 -2.98 8.65 9.28
C LEU A 44 -3.92 8.94 8.09
N PRO A 45 -5.25 8.75 8.25
CA PRO A 45 -6.19 8.85 7.14
C PRO A 45 -6.24 10.22 6.48
N TRP A 46 -6.02 11.29 7.25
CA TRP A 46 -5.99 12.68 6.75
C TRP A 46 -4.81 12.96 5.79
N LEU A 47 -3.83 12.06 5.72
CA LEU A 47 -2.71 12.11 4.76
C LEU A 47 -2.70 10.94 3.77
N ASN A 48 -3.68 10.02 3.84
CA ASN A 48 -3.61 8.73 3.15
C ASN A 48 -2.24 8.04 3.38
N SER A 49 -1.73 8.09 4.60
CA SER A 49 -0.35 7.70 4.94
C SER A 49 -0.28 6.83 6.19
N GLN A 50 0.82 6.11 6.37
CA GLN A 50 1.15 5.37 7.57
C GLN A 50 2.40 5.92 8.24
N LEU A 51 2.30 6.16 9.55
CA LEU A 51 3.42 6.43 10.43
C LEU A 51 4.00 5.10 10.92
N LEU A 52 5.32 4.96 10.84
CA LEU A 52 6.09 3.85 11.40
C LEU A 52 7.23 4.43 12.25
N ILE A 53 7.39 3.92 13.47
CA ILE A 53 8.48 4.28 14.40
C ILE A 53 9.16 3.00 14.87
N GLY A 54 10.48 2.91 14.75
CA GLY A 54 11.30 1.77 15.16
C GLY A 54 12.19 1.25 14.04
N GLN A 55 12.45 -0.05 14.05
CA GLN A 55 13.32 -0.75 13.10
C GLN A 55 12.49 -1.35 11.96
N SER A 56 12.74 -0.92 10.73
CA SER A 56 12.08 -1.40 9.51
C SER A 56 12.97 -1.15 8.29
N SER A 57 12.54 -1.57 7.10
CA SER A 57 13.17 -1.21 5.83
C SER A 57 12.33 -0.20 5.04
N THR A 58 12.97 0.57 4.15
CA THR A 58 12.30 1.44 3.18
C THR A 58 11.61 0.63 2.08
N GLY A 59 10.77 1.30 1.29
CA GLY A 59 10.29 0.74 0.02
C GLY A 59 11.44 0.60 -0.98
N GLY A 60 11.17 -0.13 -2.06
CA GLY A 60 12.14 -0.45 -3.12
C GLY A 60 11.75 0.11 -4.49
N GLU A 61 10.81 1.06 -4.55
CA GLU A 61 10.14 1.45 -5.80
C GLU A 61 11.04 2.33 -6.68
N LEU A 62 11.79 3.26 -6.06
CA LEU A 62 12.70 4.19 -6.77
C LEU A 62 14.19 3.91 -6.49
N PHE A 63 14.49 3.34 -5.32
CA PHE A 63 15.85 3.08 -4.86
C PHE A 63 15.92 1.71 -4.18
N GLU A 64 17.13 1.21 -3.95
CA GLU A 64 17.31 -0.03 -3.16
C GLU A 64 16.76 0.15 -1.74
N SER A 65 16.07 -0.88 -1.25
CA SER A 65 15.52 -0.89 0.10
C SER A 65 16.63 -0.89 1.14
N VAL A 66 16.66 0.14 1.98
CA VAL A 66 17.61 0.24 3.09
C VAL A 66 16.93 -0.03 4.43
N ALA A 67 17.59 -0.78 5.30
CA ALA A 67 17.17 -0.95 6.68
C ALA A 67 17.45 0.32 7.49
N PHE A 68 16.51 0.72 8.35
CA PHE A 68 16.62 1.90 9.18
C PHE A 68 16.10 1.65 10.60
N SER A 69 16.57 2.48 11.52
CA SER A 69 16.02 2.62 12.88
C SER A 69 15.67 4.09 13.10
N GLY A 70 14.38 4.40 13.16
CA GLY A 70 13.92 5.79 13.19
C GLY A 70 12.42 5.91 12.96
N ALA A 71 12.00 6.98 12.30
CA ALA A 71 10.60 7.22 11.96
C ALA A 71 10.42 7.40 10.45
N ARG A 72 9.31 6.92 9.92
CA ARG A 72 8.91 7.09 8.52
C ARG A 72 7.42 7.43 8.46
N VAL A 73 7.09 8.41 7.62
CA VAL A 73 5.72 8.62 7.14
C VAL A 73 5.74 8.36 5.65
N ALA A 74 4.91 7.43 5.19
CA ALA A 74 4.79 7.09 3.78
C ALA A 74 3.31 6.98 3.40
N THR A 75 2.97 7.42 2.20
CA THR A 75 1.63 7.23 1.64
C THR A 75 1.33 5.74 1.48
N ASP A 76 0.07 5.37 1.74
CA ASP A 76 -0.41 4.00 1.57
C ASP A 76 -1.60 4.04 0.62
N GLU A 77 -1.38 3.59 -0.62
CA GLU A 77 -2.40 3.57 -1.67
C GLU A 77 -3.62 2.73 -1.29
N ARG A 78 -3.49 1.79 -0.35
CA ARG A 78 -4.63 1.01 0.17
C ARG A 78 -5.64 1.86 0.95
N MET A 79 -5.26 3.09 1.32
CA MET A 79 -6.17 4.08 1.92
C MET A 79 -6.98 4.85 0.87
N LEU A 80 -6.62 4.79 -0.41
CA LEU A 80 -7.40 5.40 -1.48
C LEU A 80 -8.65 4.55 -1.80
N PRO A 81 -9.73 5.18 -2.28
CA PRO A 81 -10.86 4.48 -2.86
C PRO A 81 -10.43 3.52 -3.96
N ASP A 82 -11.13 2.39 -4.09
CA ASP A 82 -10.76 1.31 -5.00
C ASP A 82 -10.61 1.74 -6.47
N SER A 83 -11.39 2.72 -6.93
CA SER A 83 -11.30 3.30 -8.28
C SER A 83 -10.04 4.13 -8.53
N LEU A 84 -9.34 4.55 -7.48
CA LEU A 84 -8.09 5.35 -7.56
C LEU A 84 -6.85 4.52 -7.17
N ARG A 85 -7.00 3.22 -6.89
CA ARG A 85 -5.89 2.35 -6.47
C ARG A 85 -5.20 1.69 -7.66
N GLY A 86 -4.05 2.20 -8.08
CA GLY A 86 -3.30 1.68 -9.22
C GLY A 86 -3.45 2.58 -10.45
N PHE A 87 -2.83 2.19 -11.56
CA PHE A 87 -2.88 2.99 -12.78
C PHE A 87 -4.11 2.62 -13.62
N ALA A 88 -5.05 3.56 -13.74
CA ALA A 88 -6.07 3.53 -14.77
C ALA A 88 -5.88 4.74 -15.71
N PRO A 89 -6.04 4.57 -17.03
CA PRO A 89 -5.90 5.67 -17.98
C PRO A 89 -7.00 6.71 -17.77
N VAL A 90 -6.65 7.99 -17.87
CA VAL A 90 -7.63 9.08 -17.83
C VAL A 90 -8.31 9.19 -19.20
N VAL A 91 -9.64 9.11 -19.25
CA VAL A 91 -10.41 9.27 -20.49
C VAL A 91 -10.94 10.70 -20.57
N GLN A 92 -10.42 11.46 -21.54
CA GLN A 92 -10.80 12.85 -21.79
C GLN A 92 -11.55 12.98 -23.11
N GLY A 93 -12.54 13.87 -23.14
CA GLY A 93 -13.33 14.15 -24.33
C GLY A 93 -14.14 15.44 -24.20
N ILE A 94 -14.86 15.79 -25.26
CA ILE A 94 -15.80 16.92 -25.28
C ILE A 94 -17.16 16.38 -25.73
N ALA A 95 -18.19 16.61 -24.93
CA ALA A 95 -19.57 16.28 -25.28
C ALA A 95 -20.27 17.53 -25.84
N GLU A 96 -20.88 17.43 -27.03
CA GLU A 96 -21.63 18.54 -27.62
C GLU A 96 -22.96 18.83 -26.89
N GLY A 97 -23.46 17.85 -26.12
CA GLY A 97 -24.71 17.90 -25.37
C GLY A 97 -24.65 16.97 -24.16
N ASN A 98 -25.81 16.71 -23.53
CA ASN A 98 -25.88 15.67 -22.50
C ASN A 98 -25.61 14.31 -23.16
N ALA A 99 -24.58 13.62 -22.72
CA ALA A 99 -24.13 12.37 -23.33
C ALA A 99 -23.94 11.27 -22.27
N VAL A 100 -24.12 10.02 -22.70
CA VAL A 100 -23.73 8.84 -21.92
C VAL A 100 -22.41 8.32 -22.49
N VAL A 101 -21.39 8.25 -21.66
CA VAL A 101 -20.07 7.74 -22.01
C VAL A 101 -19.96 6.31 -21.51
N THR A 102 -19.82 5.35 -22.45
CA THR A 102 -19.65 3.92 -22.14
C THR A 102 -18.23 3.49 -22.51
N ILE A 103 -17.49 2.98 -21.53
CA ILE A 103 -16.10 2.51 -21.68
C ILE A 103 -16.10 0.98 -21.70
N ARG A 104 -15.42 0.40 -22.70
CA ARG A 104 -15.35 -1.06 -22.91
C ARG A 104 -13.92 -1.55 -22.99
N GLN A 105 -13.66 -2.70 -22.39
CA GLN A 105 -12.39 -3.43 -22.49
C GLN A 105 -12.69 -4.90 -22.78
N ASN A 106 -11.99 -5.50 -23.76
CA ASN A 106 -12.25 -6.87 -24.21
C ASN A 106 -13.75 -7.15 -24.45
N SER A 107 -14.43 -6.20 -25.10
CA SER A 107 -15.88 -6.21 -25.40
C SER A 107 -16.83 -6.15 -24.18
N HIS A 108 -16.33 -6.08 -22.96
CA HIS A 108 -17.13 -5.91 -21.75
C HIS A 108 -17.24 -4.43 -21.36
N VAL A 109 -18.41 -3.97 -20.92
CA VAL A 109 -18.59 -2.62 -20.38
C VAL A 109 -17.98 -2.59 -18.98
N ILE A 110 -17.03 -1.69 -18.77
CA ILE A 110 -16.34 -1.54 -17.48
C ILE A 110 -16.75 -0.26 -16.74
N HIS A 111 -17.31 0.73 -17.46
CA HIS A 111 -17.80 1.97 -16.88
C HIS A 111 -18.87 2.60 -17.78
N GLU A 112 -19.91 3.17 -17.16
CA GLU A 112 -20.90 4.00 -17.84
C GLU A 112 -21.25 5.21 -16.97
N VAL A 113 -21.20 6.42 -17.53
CA VAL A 113 -21.50 7.67 -16.80
C VAL A 113 -22.16 8.71 -17.71
N THR A 114 -23.08 9.50 -17.15
CA THR A 114 -23.69 10.63 -17.85
C THR A 114 -22.86 11.88 -17.63
N VAL A 115 -22.48 12.57 -18.71
CA VAL A 115 -21.70 13.81 -18.69
C VAL A 115 -22.53 14.98 -19.21
N ALA A 116 -22.28 16.16 -18.65
CA ALA A 116 -22.87 17.42 -19.12
C ALA A 116 -22.22 17.87 -20.44
N PRO A 117 -22.83 18.82 -21.18
CA PRO A 117 -22.22 19.41 -22.37
C PRO A 117 -20.92 20.13 -21.99
N GLY A 118 -19.86 19.91 -22.77
CA GLY A 118 -18.53 20.48 -22.56
C GLY A 118 -17.42 19.43 -22.37
N PRO A 119 -16.21 19.88 -22.01
CA PRO A 119 -15.09 18.98 -21.72
C PRO A 119 -15.35 18.14 -20.47
N PHE A 120 -14.97 16.87 -20.52
CA PHE A 120 -15.04 15.95 -19.38
C PHE A 120 -13.74 15.15 -19.23
N SER A 121 -13.48 14.69 -17.99
CA SER A 121 -12.37 13.81 -17.61
C SER A 121 -12.93 12.71 -16.71
N ILE A 122 -12.67 11.45 -17.05
CA ILE A 122 -13.04 10.27 -16.27
C ILE A 122 -11.75 9.67 -15.68
N GLU A 123 -11.64 9.73 -14.36
CA GLU A 123 -10.43 9.35 -13.58
C GLU A 123 -10.67 8.14 -12.67
N ASP A 124 -11.91 7.64 -12.60
CA ASP A 124 -12.38 6.62 -11.67
C ASP A 124 -12.58 5.24 -12.33
N LEU A 125 -11.84 4.97 -13.40
CA LEU A 125 -11.76 3.64 -13.99
C LEU A 125 -11.07 2.67 -13.03
N TYR A 126 -11.66 1.50 -12.80
CA TYR A 126 -10.98 0.44 -12.05
C TYR A 126 -9.75 -0.04 -12.83
N PRO A 127 -8.55 -0.07 -12.22
CA PRO A 127 -7.37 -0.65 -12.85
C PRO A 127 -7.52 -2.16 -12.99
N THR A 128 -7.28 -2.66 -14.21
CA THR A 128 -7.37 -4.07 -14.60
C THR A 128 -6.01 -4.68 -14.86
#